data_AF-A0A820IYG0-F1
#
_entry.id   AF-A0A820IYG0-F1
#
_cell.length_a   1.000
_cell.length_b   1.000
_cell.length_c   1.000
_cell.angle_alpha   90.00
_cell.angle_beta   90.00
_cell.angle_gamma   90.00
#
_symmetry.space_group_name_H-M   'P 1'
#
loop_
_entity.id
_entity.type
_entity.pdbx_description
1 polymer ?
#
loop_
_entity_poly.entity_id
_entity_poly.type
_entity_poly.pdbx_seq_one_letter_code
_entity_poly.pdbx_strand_id
1 'polypeptide(L)'
;SHGIGHAFSGTYNEYFGLATDTESFNYLQLANYVSQTLYPESITIAEEVSGMPTLCRPIAEGGAGFDYRLAMAIPDVWIKLLKEKQDEDWNVGDITWTLINRRWSEKNIAYSESHDQALVGDKTIAHWLFDSDIYTHMSVLAERTPRVERGLALHKMIRLLTYALGGEGWLNFEGNEFGHPEWLDFPRAGNNDSYHYARRLFYLPEDDTLRYKYLNAWDQAMNACEE
;
A
#
# COMPACT_ATOMS: atom_id res chain seq x y z
N SER A 1 -10.85 -15.15 -17.17
CA SER A 1 -9.48 -15.55 -16.78
C SER A 1 -9.10 -15.11 -15.36
N HIS A 2 -9.95 -14.36 -14.63
CA HIS A 2 -9.62 -13.80 -13.30
C HIS A 2 -8.30 -13.00 -13.28
N GLY A 3 -7.90 -12.42 -14.44
CA GLY A 3 -6.62 -11.71 -14.58
C GLY A 3 -5.37 -12.59 -14.61
N ILE A 4 -5.48 -13.92 -14.39
CA ILE A 4 -4.32 -14.81 -14.32
C ILE A 4 -3.65 -14.92 -15.70
N GLY A 5 -2.35 -14.62 -15.75
CA GLY A 5 -1.55 -14.67 -16.97
C GLY A 5 -1.81 -13.50 -17.93
N HIS A 6 -2.52 -12.47 -17.51
CA HIS A 6 -2.76 -11.26 -18.29
C HIS A 6 -1.89 -10.10 -17.78
N ALA A 7 -1.33 -9.33 -18.71
CA ALA A 7 -0.76 -8.03 -18.43
C ALA A 7 -1.68 -6.98 -19.06
N PHE A 8 -2.25 -6.10 -18.24
CA PHE A 8 -3.15 -5.05 -18.71
C PHE A 8 -2.31 -3.88 -19.23
N SER A 9 -2.40 -3.62 -20.54
CA SER A 9 -1.69 -2.52 -21.20
C SER A 9 -2.43 -1.19 -21.07
N GLY A 10 -3.71 -1.23 -20.68
CA GLY A 10 -4.61 -0.08 -20.72
C GLY A 10 -5.44 0.00 -22.00
N THR A 11 -5.27 -0.94 -22.93
CA THR A 11 -6.10 -1.00 -24.15
C THR A 11 -7.51 -1.45 -23.80
N TYR A 12 -8.53 -0.70 -24.24
CA TYR A 12 -9.91 -0.91 -23.77
C TYR A 12 -10.52 -2.28 -24.12
N ASN A 13 -10.02 -2.93 -25.17
CA ASN A 13 -10.44 -4.28 -25.56
C ASN A 13 -10.10 -5.35 -24.51
N GLU A 14 -9.16 -5.07 -23.60
CA GLU A 14 -8.80 -5.96 -22.49
C GLU A 14 -9.87 -5.96 -21.39
N TYR A 15 -10.65 -4.88 -21.28
CA TYR A 15 -11.69 -4.70 -20.25
C TYR A 15 -13.11 -4.90 -20.78
N PHE A 16 -13.34 -4.63 -22.06
CA PHE A 16 -14.67 -4.67 -22.68
C PHE A 16 -14.72 -5.70 -23.81
N GLY A 17 -14.53 -6.98 -23.44
CA GLY A 17 -14.57 -8.10 -24.36
C GLY A 17 -15.40 -9.26 -23.86
N LEU A 18 -15.45 -10.35 -24.64
CA LEU A 18 -16.15 -11.59 -24.27
C LEU A 18 -15.59 -12.28 -23.01
N ALA A 19 -14.38 -11.89 -22.58
CA ALA A 19 -13.76 -12.39 -21.35
C ALA A 19 -14.28 -11.70 -20.07
N THR A 20 -15.06 -10.63 -20.22
CA THR A 20 -15.64 -9.87 -19.11
C THR A 20 -16.81 -10.64 -18.53
N ASP A 21 -16.80 -10.86 -17.22
CA ASP A 21 -17.92 -11.48 -16.50
C ASP A 21 -18.98 -10.42 -16.20
N THR A 22 -19.99 -10.36 -17.07
CA THR A 22 -21.11 -9.41 -16.94
C THR A 22 -22.03 -9.75 -15.79
N GLU A 23 -22.13 -11.01 -15.37
CA GLU A 23 -22.95 -11.42 -14.23
C GLU A 23 -22.35 -10.88 -12.93
N SER A 24 -21.04 -11.06 -12.75
CA SER A 24 -20.29 -10.51 -11.62
C SER A 24 -20.34 -8.98 -11.60
N PHE A 25 -20.19 -8.31 -12.75
CA PHE A 25 -20.26 -6.85 -12.82
C PHE A 25 -21.66 -6.33 -12.43
N ASN A 26 -22.73 -6.96 -12.92
CA ASN A 26 -24.11 -6.60 -12.57
C ASN A 26 -24.40 -6.84 -11.07
N TYR A 27 -23.85 -7.91 -10.49
CA TYR A 27 -23.94 -8.16 -9.06
C TYR A 27 -23.29 -7.02 -8.26
N LEU A 28 -22.09 -6.58 -8.65
CA LEU A 28 -21.40 -5.48 -7.97
C LEU A 28 -22.16 -4.15 -8.09
N GLN A 29 -22.75 -3.86 -9.25
CA GLN A 29 -23.65 -2.73 -9.41
C GLN A 29 -24.83 -2.81 -8.44
N LEU A 30 -25.49 -3.96 -8.35
CA LEU A 30 -26.62 -4.14 -7.43
C LEU A 30 -26.17 -4.00 -5.97
N ALA A 31 -25.02 -4.55 -5.59
CA ALA A 31 -24.48 -4.45 -4.24
C ALA A 31 -24.19 -2.98 -3.87
N ASN A 32 -23.52 -2.23 -4.74
CA ASN A 32 -23.27 -0.81 -4.52
C ASN A 32 -24.56 0.02 -4.49
N TYR A 33 -25.53 -0.28 -5.36
CA TYR A 33 -26.84 0.37 -5.34
C TYR A 33 -27.55 0.16 -4.00
N VAL A 34 -27.58 -1.07 -3.49
CA VAL A 34 -28.21 -1.40 -2.21
C VAL A 34 -27.48 -0.70 -1.07
N SER A 35 -26.15 -0.75 -1.02
CA SER A 35 -25.35 -0.09 0.02
C SER A 35 -25.62 1.42 0.06
N GLN A 36 -25.52 2.11 -1.09
CA GLN A 36 -25.74 3.56 -1.18
C GLN A 36 -27.20 3.96 -0.92
N THR A 37 -28.17 3.11 -1.28
CA THR A 37 -29.59 3.38 -1.03
C THR A 37 -29.94 3.25 0.47
N LEU A 38 -29.38 2.23 1.14
CA LEU A 38 -29.64 2.00 2.57
C LEU A 38 -28.78 2.90 3.47
N TYR A 39 -27.56 3.19 3.05
CA TYR A 39 -26.56 3.96 3.80
C TYR A 39 -25.84 4.93 2.87
N PRO A 40 -26.40 6.12 2.61
CA PRO A 40 -25.83 7.08 1.65
C PRO A 40 -24.40 7.56 1.96
N GLU A 41 -23.95 7.41 3.20
CA GLU A 41 -22.59 7.76 3.64
C GLU A 41 -21.63 6.56 3.62
N SER A 42 -22.08 5.37 3.21
CA SER A 42 -21.21 4.19 3.10
C SER A 42 -20.15 4.42 2.03
N ILE A 43 -18.93 3.97 2.32
CA ILE A 43 -17.82 3.96 1.36
C ILE A 43 -17.58 2.51 0.94
N THR A 44 -17.60 2.26 -0.38
CA THR A 44 -17.17 0.96 -0.93
C THR A 44 -15.87 1.11 -1.71
N ILE A 45 -14.94 0.20 -1.46
CA ILE A 45 -13.58 0.21 -2.03
C ILE A 45 -13.39 -1.07 -2.84
N ALA A 46 -12.97 -0.93 -4.09
CA ALA A 46 -12.59 -2.05 -4.94
C ALA A 46 -11.09 -2.36 -4.82
N GLU A 47 -10.76 -3.59 -4.45
CA GLU A 47 -9.44 -4.17 -4.65
C GLU A 47 -9.38 -4.78 -6.06
N GLU A 48 -8.80 -4.04 -7.00
CA GLU A 48 -8.86 -4.37 -8.43
C GLU A 48 -7.57 -3.90 -9.12
N VAL A 49 -6.77 -4.85 -9.62
CA VAL A 49 -5.41 -4.59 -10.14
C VAL A 49 -5.38 -4.20 -11.62
N SER A 50 -6.39 -4.59 -12.41
CA SER A 50 -6.36 -4.41 -13.87
C SER A 50 -6.43 -2.95 -14.29
N GLY A 51 -7.10 -2.09 -13.52
CA GLY A 51 -7.34 -0.71 -13.94
C GLY A 51 -8.65 -0.53 -14.69
N MET A 52 -9.65 -1.40 -14.47
CA MET A 52 -10.92 -1.39 -15.20
C MET A 52 -11.55 0.02 -15.19
N PRO A 53 -11.79 0.63 -16.37
CA PRO A 53 -12.46 1.93 -16.44
C PRO A 53 -13.89 1.84 -15.91
N THR A 54 -14.38 2.96 -15.37
CA THR A 54 -15.76 3.14 -14.84
C THR A 54 -16.12 2.30 -13.62
N LEU A 55 -15.16 1.57 -13.04
CA LEU A 55 -15.37 0.80 -11.81
C LEU A 55 -15.79 1.72 -10.66
N CYS A 56 -15.20 2.92 -10.58
CA CYS A 56 -15.49 3.89 -9.52
C CYS A 56 -16.39 5.05 -10.00
N ARG A 57 -17.21 4.81 -11.03
CA ARG A 57 -18.21 5.77 -11.51
C ARG A 57 -19.61 5.40 -11.04
N PRO A 58 -20.53 6.38 -10.88
CA PRO A 58 -21.91 6.12 -10.50
C PRO A 58 -22.61 5.12 -11.43
N ILE A 59 -23.51 4.32 -10.85
CA ILE A 59 -24.30 3.33 -11.59
C ILE A 59 -25.18 4.00 -12.65
N ALA A 60 -25.71 5.21 -12.37
CA ALA A 60 -26.49 6.00 -13.32
C ALA A 60 -25.69 6.42 -14.58
N GLU A 61 -24.35 6.43 -14.50
CA GLU A 61 -23.44 6.67 -15.64
C GLU A 61 -23.00 5.36 -16.32
N GLY A 62 -23.49 4.20 -15.85
CA GLY A 62 -23.08 2.88 -16.31
C GLY A 62 -21.81 2.35 -15.64
N GLY A 63 -21.33 2.99 -14.56
CA GLY A 63 -20.21 2.49 -13.76
C GLY A 63 -20.59 1.38 -12.78
N ALA A 64 -19.61 0.78 -12.09
CA ALA A 64 -19.89 -0.26 -11.09
C ALA A 64 -20.37 0.30 -9.74
N GLY A 65 -20.20 1.60 -9.49
CA GLY A 65 -20.70 2.28 -8.30
C GLY A 65 -19.77 2.27 -7.10
N PHE A 66 -18.51 1.82 -7.21
CA PHE A 66 -17.55 1.94 -6.12
C PHE A 66 -17.14 3.40 -5.89
N ASP A 67 -16.83 3.76 -4.64
CA ASP A 67 -16.35 5.10 -4.30
C ASP A 67 -14.86 5.24 -4.60
N TYR A 68 -14.08 4.21 -4.28
CA TYR A 68 -12.63 4.20 -4.44
C TYR A 68 -12.14 2.87 -5.01
N ARG A 69 -10.93 2.89 -5.54
CA ARG A 69 -10.12 1.70 -5.80
C ARG A 69 -8.75 1.79 -5.13
N LEU A 70 -8.13 0.65 -4.88
CA LEU A 70 -6.76 0.60 -4.38
C LEU A 70 -5.74 0.90 -5.49
N ALA A 71 -4.77 1.77 -5.22
CA ALA A 71 -3.67 2.09 -6.14
C ALA A 71 -2.56 1.03 -6.11
N MET A 72 -2.89 -0.19 -6.52
CA MET A 72 -2.06 -1.40 -6.31
C MET A 72 -0.70 -1.38 -7.02
N ALA A 73 -0.50 -0.52 -8.03
CA ALA A 73 0.79 -0.38 -8.72
C ALA A 73 1.84 0.41 -7.92
N ILE A 74 1.43 1.16 -6.89
CA ILE A 74 2.36 2.02 -6.12
C ILE A 74 3.34 1.19 -5.28
N PRO A 75 2.92 0.19 -4.48
CA PRO A 75 3.87 -0.64 -3.73
C PRO A 75 4.92 -1.30 -4.62
N ASP A 76 4.53 -1.79 -5.79
CA ASP A 76 5.43 -2.45 -6.74
C ASP A 76 6.59 -1.55 -7.18
N VAL A 77 6.35 -0.25 -7.38
CA VAL A 77 7.42 0.68 -7.77
C VAL A 77 8.44 0.83 -6.66
N TRP A 78 8.00 0.93 -5.40
CA TRP A 78 8.89 1.05 -4.25
C TRP A 78 9.70 -0.21 -4.03
N ILE A 79 9.06 -1.39 -4.07
CA ILE A 79 9.75 -2.67 -3.94
C ILE A 79 10.78 -2.84 -5.05
N LYS A 80 10.41 -2.55 -6.31
CA LYS A 80 11.32 -2.64 -7.45
C LYS A 80 12.54 -1.74 -7.27
N LEU A 81 12.34 -0.49 -6.86
CA LEU A 81 13.44 0.45 -6.63
C LEU A 81 14.35 -0.02 -5.49
N LEU A 82 13.78 -0.46 -4.37
CA LEU A 82 14.54 -0.92 -3.20
C LEU A 82 15.29 -2.24 -3.45
N LYS A 83 14.77 -3.10 -4.33
CA LYS A 83 15.32 -4.42 -4.63
C LYS A 83 16.33 -4.40 -5.77
N GLU A 84 16.09 -3.61 -6.81
CA GLU A 84 16.80 -3.73 -8.10
C GLU A 84 17.69 -2.53 -8.44
N LYS A 85 17.57 -1.40 -7.74
CA LYS A 85 18.24 -0.14 -8.11
C LYS A 85 19.06 0.44 -6.95
N GLN A 86 20.18 1.06 -7.29
CA GLN A 86 20.90 1.95 -6.38
C GLN A 86 20.21 3.32 -6.35
N ASP A 87 20.40 4.10 -5.29
CA ASP A 87 19.68 5.36 -5.08
C ASP A 87 19.92 6.36 -6.20
N GLU A 88 21.15 6.42 -6.71
CA GLU A 88 21.56 7.28 -7.83
C GLU A 88 20.88 6.93 -9.15
N ASP A 89 20.35 5.70 -9.29
CA ASP A 89 19.63 5.23 -10.48
C ASP A 89 18.11 5.47 -10.37
N TRP A 90 17.62 6.06 -9.28
CA TRP A 90 16.19 6.33 -9.09
C TRP A 90 15.74 7.46 -10.02
N ASN A 91 14.86 7.13 -10.95
CA ASN A 91 14.25 8.11 -11.85
C ASN A 91 13.03 8.76 -11.18
N VAL A 92 13.19 10.01 -10.74
CA VAL A 92 12.12 10.80 -10.12
C VAL A 92 10.91 10.99 -11.06
N GLY A 93 11.14 11.07 -12.37
CA GLY A 93 10.08 11.16 -13.37
C GLY A 93 9.21 9.90 -13.42
N ASP A 94 9.84 8.72 -13.38
CA ASP A 94 9.12 7.44 -13.36
C ASP A 94 8.35 7.25 -12.05
N ILE A 95 8.95 7.61 -10.90
CA ILE A 95 8.28 7.58 -9.59
C ILE A 95 7.04 8.49 -9.63
N THR A 96 7.22 9.74 -10.04
CA THR A 96 6.13 10.72 -10.09
C THR A 96 5.04 10.25 -11.03
N TRP A 97 5.40 9.75 -12.21
CA TRP A 97 4.46 9.20 -13.18
C TRP A 97 3.63 8.06 -12.57
N THR A 98 4.25 7.07 -11.93
CA THR A 98 3.50 5.97 -11.31
C THR A 98 2.54 6.46 -10.22
N LEU A 99 2.93 7.45 -9.41
CA LEU A 99 2.06 7.99 -8.36
C LEU A 99 0.85 8.76 -8.92
N ILE A 100 1.02 9.47 -10.03
CA ILE A 100 -0.05 10.31 -10.61
C ILE A 100 -0.82 9.63 -11.76
N ASN A 101 -0.33 8.51 -12.30
CA ASN A 101 -0.94 7.80 -13.42
C ASN A 101 -2.20 7.05 -12.98
N ARG A 102 -3.28 7.81 -12.79
CA ARG A 102 -4.60 7.33 -12.42
C ARG A 102 -5.68 7.94 -13.29
N ARG A 103 -6.86 7.32 -13.27
CA ARG A 103 -7.98 7.74 -14.10
C ARG A 103 -8.60 9.01 -13.52
N TRP A 104 -8.74 10.03 -14.36
CA TRP A 104 -9.46 11.23 -13.95
C TRP A 104 -10.91 10.89 -13.60
N SER A 105 -11.45 11.50 -12.54
CA SER A 105 -12.80 11.27 -12.02
C SER A 105 -13.08 9.87 -11.45
N GLU A 106 -12.05 9.08 -11.13
CA GLU A 106 -12.16 7.85 -10.34
C GLU A 106 -11.17 7.95 -9.18
N LYS A 107 -11.67 7.87 -7.93
CA LYS A 107 -10.84 8.11 -6.74
C LYS A 107 -9.98 6.89 -6.40
N ASN A 108 -8.74 7.13 -6.03
CA ASN A 108 -7.82 6.09 -5.58
C ASN A 108 -7.49 6.24 -4.09
N ILE A 109 -7.30 5.09 -3.41
CA ILE A 109 -6.65 5.02 -2.12
C ILE A 109 -5.21 4.57 -2.34
N ALA A 110 -4.26 5.42 -1.98
CA ALA A 110 -2.84 5.20 -2.12
C ALA A 110 -2.23 4.65 -0.83
N TYR A 111 -1.21 3.81 -0.99
CA TYR A 111 -0.44 3.23 0.10
C TYR A 111 0.94 2.82 -0.45
N SER A 112 1.98 2.93 0.39
CA SER A 112 3.35 2.64 -0.03
C SER A 112 3.69 1.15 0.03
N GLU A 113 3.04 0.41 0.92
CA GLU A 113 3.19 -1.03 1.13
C GLU A 113 1.91 -1.57 1.78
N SER A 114 1.57 -2.83 1.53
CA SER A 114 0.33 -3.46 2.00
C SER A 114 0.60 -4.58 3.03
N HIS A 115 -0.47 -5.28 3.37
CA HIS A 115 -0.40 -6.50 4.16
C HIS A 115 0.35 -7.63 3.43
N ASP A 116 0.36 -7.67 2.09
CA ASP A 116 1.07 -8.68 1.31
C ASP A 116 2.58 -8.58 1.50
N GLN A 117 3.14 -7.37 1.43
CA GLN A 117 4.57 -7.14 1.66
C GLN A 117 4.99 -7.41 3.12
N ALA A 118 4.04 -7.36 4.04
CA ALA A 118 4.28 -7.68 5.44
C ALA A 118 4.30 -9.19 5.69
N LEU A 119 3.81 -10.03 4.79
CA LEU A 119 3.79 -11.49 4.98
C LEU A 119 5.16 -12.13 4.79
N VAL A 120 5.33 -13.32 5.39
CA VAL A 120 6.52 -14.15 5.17
C VAL A 120 6.76 -14.41 3.67
N GLY A 121 7.98 -14.16 3.22
CA GLY A 121 8.37 -14.33 1.82
C GLY A 121 8.53 -13.01 1.05
N ASP A 122 8.09 -11.89 1.61
CA ASP A 122 8.43 -10.55 1.14
C ASP A 122 9.08 -9.73 2.28
N LYS A 123 9.42 -8.48 2.00
CA LYS A 123 10.03 -7.54 2.95
C LYS A 123 9.25 -6.23 2.96
N THR A 124 8.96 -5.73 4.16
CA THR A 124 8.45 -4.36 4.36
C THR A 124 9.47 -3.33 3.86
N ILE A 125 9.03 -2.11 3.58
CA ILE A 125 9.91 -0.99 3.23
C ILE A 125 10.96 -0.78 4.32
N ALA A 126 10.55 -0.86 5.59
CA ALA A 126 11.48 -0.81 6.71
C ALA A 126 12.56 -1.90 6.61
N HIS A 127 12.16 -3.15 6.36
CA HIS A 127 13.13 -4.25 6.27
C HIS A 127 14.04 -4.15 5.02
N TRP A 128 13.56 -3.61 3.89
CA TRP A 128 14.40 -3.28 2.74
C TRP A 128 15.44 -2.18 3.06
N LEU A 129 15.05 -1.17 3.84
CA LEU A 129 15.88 -0.01 4.12
C LEU A 129 16.91 -0.27 5.22
N PHE A 130 16.50 -0.90 6.32
CA PHE A 130 17.34 -1.12 7.50
C PHE A 130 18.06 -2.47 7.46
N ASP A 131 17.45 -3.50 6.84
CA ASP A 131 17.96 -4.88 6.84
C ASP A 131 18.37 -5.32 8.26
N SER A 132 19.56 -5.90 8.44
CA SER A 132 20.02 -6.38 9.76
C SER A 132 20.28 -5.28 10.80
N ASP A 133 20.47 -4.01 10.40
CA ASP A 133 20.70 -2.90 11.35
C ASP A 133 19.46 -2.61 12.20
N ILE A 134 18.26 -3.02 11.77
CA ILE A 134 17.01 -2.78 12.49
C ILE A 134 17.02 -3.43 13.90
N TYR A 135 17.81 -4.49 14.09
CA TYR A 135 17.89 -5.23 15.35
C TYR A 135 18.96 -4.70 16.32
N THR A 136 19.92 -3.91 15.83
CA THR A 136 21.12 -3.53 16.60
C THR A 136 21.31 -2.02 16.71
N HIS A 137 20.85 -1.26 15.73
CA HIS A 137 21.07 0.18 15.62
C HIS A 137 19.77 1.00 15.67
N MET A 138 18.68 0.42 16.18
CA MET A 138 17.45 1.17 16.46
C MET A 138 17.41 1.78 17.86
N SER A 139 18.36 1.48 18.76
CA SER A 139 18.50 2.20 20.02
C SER A 139 19.05 3.61 19.81
N VAL A 140 18.49 4.62 20.48
CA VAL A 140 19.02 5.99 20.47
C VAL A 140 20.43 6.10 21.07
N LEU A 141 20.83 5.13 21.90
CA LEU A 141 22.16 5.06 22.54
C LEU A 141 23.22 4.41 21.64
N ALA A 142 22.79 3.62 20.65
CA ALA A 142 23.70 3.03 19.67
C ALA A 142 24.13 4.07 18.63
N GLU A 143 25.25 3.83 17.95
CA GLU A 143 25.65 4.65 16.80
C GLU A 143 24.53 4.69 15.75
N ARG A 144 24.33 5.84 15.12
CA ARG A 144 23.39 5.98 13.99
C ARG A 144 24.17 5.72 12.71
N THR A 145 24.17 4.47 12.26
CA THR A 145 24.88 4.09 11.03
C THR A 145 24.31 4.85 9.83
N PRO A 146 25.10 5.10 8.77
CA PRO A 146 24.59 5.72 7.54
C PRO A 146 23.36 5.00 6.96
N ARG A 147 23.27 3.67 7.13
CA ARG A 147 22.11 2.86 6.72
C ARG A 147 20.87 3.22 7.53
N VAL A 148 20.98 3.34 8.86
CA VAL A 148 19.85 3.77 9.71
C VAL A 148 19.45 5.22 9.41
N GLU A 149 20.40 6.12 9.18
CA GLU A 149 20.08 7.49 8.80
C GLU A 149 19.27 7.54 7.49
N ARG A 150 19.77 6.82 6.47
CA ARG A 150 19.11 6.67 5.17
C ARG A 150 17.74 6.04 5.30
N GLY A 151 17.62 4.95 6.06
CA GLY A 151 16.35 4.24 6.22
C GLY A 151 15.28 5.08 6.90
N LEU A 152 15.64 5.83 7.96
CA LEU A 152 14.73 6.75 8.61
C LEU A 152 14.25 7.85 7.67
N ALA A 153 15.15 8.40 6.84
CA ALA A 153 14.80 9.45 5.89
C ALA A 153 13.90 8.92 4.76
N LEU A 154 14.32 7.85 4.08
CA LEU A 154 13.60 7.30 2.93
C LEU A 154 12.24 6.72 3.33
N HIS A 155 12.11 6.06 4.49
CA HIS A 155 10.82 5.57 4.96
C HIS A 155 9.78 6.70 5.06
N LYS A 156 10.19 7.85 5.61
CA LYS A 156 9.33 9.04 5.71
C LYS A 156 9.03 9.66 4.35
N MET A 157 10.04 9.76 3.47
CA MET A 157 9.90 10.35 2.13
C MET A 157 9.01 9.52 1.22
N ILE A 158 9.17 8.19 1.21
CA ILE A 158 8.35 7.27 0.41
C ILE A 158 6.87 7.39 0.79
N ARG A 159 6.59 7.37 2.10
CA ARG A 159 5.24 7.58 2.64
C ARG A 159 4.69 8.94 2.24
N LEU A 160 5.43 10.02 2.47
CA LEU A 160 4.96 11.37 2.14
C LEU A 160 4.69 11.55 0.64
N LEU A 161 5.57 11.07 -0.23
CA LEU A 161 5.37 11.16 -1.68
C LEU A 161 4.14 10.38 -2.11
N THR A 162 3.95 9.18 -1.56
CA THR A 162 2.77 8.36 -1.85
C THR A 162 1.50 9.02 -1.33
N TYR A 163 1.53 9.56 -0.11
CA TYR A 163 0.44 10.27 0.53
C TYR A 163 0.01 11.49 -0.28
N ALA A 164 0.97 12.34 -0.67
CA ALA A 164 0.69 13.63 -1.31
C ALA A 164 0.34 13.51 -2.80
N LEU A 165 0.87 12.50 -3.51
CA LEU A 165 0.71 12.40 -4.96
C LEU A 165 -0.15 11.21 -5.40
N GLY A 166 -0.32 10.18 -4.57
CA GLY A 166 -0.79 8.86 -5.00
C GLY A 166 -2.29 8.74 -5.24
N GLY A 167 -3.12 9.60 -4.63
CA GLY A 167 -4.58 9.44 -4.71
C GLY A 167 -5.36 10.43 -3.86
N GLU A 168 -6.64 10.10 -3.67
CA GLU A 168 -7.65 10.89 -2.95
C GLU A 168 -7.98 10.26 -1.58
N GLY A 169 -7.16 9.31 -1.14
CA GLY A 169 -7.21 8.68 0.17
C GLY A 169 -5.90 7.97 0.49
N TRP A 170 -5.63 7.77 1.77
CA TRP A 170 -4.42 7.12 2.28
C TRP A 170 -4.77 5.85 3.04
N LEU A 171 -3.95 4.80 2.85
CA LEU A 171 -4.03 3.56 3.61
C LEU A 171 -2.65 3.21 4.18
N ASN A 172 -2.66 2.72 5.42
CA ASN A 172 -1.49 2.18 6.08
C ASN A 172 -1.85 0.86 6.77
N PHE A 173 -1.07 -0.19 6.55
CA PHE A 173 -1.22 -1.45 7.25
C PHE A 173 -0.53 -1.40 8.62
N GLU A 174 -1.19 -1.96 9.64
CA GLU A 174 -0.77 -1.85 11.05
C GLU A 174 0.70 -2.24 11.26
N GLY A 175 1.44 -1.37 11.95
CA GLY A 175 2.87 -1.52 12.22
C GLY A 175 3.77 -0.78 11.23
N ASN A 176 3.34 -0.61 9.97
CA ASN A 176 4.19 0.02 8.95
C ASN A 176 4.40 1.51 9.26
N GLU A 177 3.48 2.17 9.98
CA GLU A 177 3.59 3.57 10.42
C GLU A 177 4.84 3.88 11.22
N PHE A 178 5.31 2.92 12.02
CA PHE A 178 6.54 3.06 12.78
C PHE A 178 7.70 2.23 12.24
N GLY A 179 7.55 1.64 11.05
CA GLY A 179 8.56 0.77 10.44
C GLY A 179 8.78 -0.51 11.24
N HIS A 180 7.71 -1.23 11.53
CA HIS A 180 7.74 -2.50 12.28
C HIS A 180 8.81 -3.46 11.70
N PRO A 181 9.66 -4.07 12.55
CA PRO A 181 10.68 -5.01 12.09
C PRO A 181 10.08 -6.37 11.70
N GLU A 182 10.93 -7.32 11.28
CA GLU A 182 10.49 -8.69 10.97
C GLU A 182 9.41 -8.75 9.87
N TRP A 183 8.54 -9.75 9.94
CA TRP A 183 7.41 -10.00 9.04
C TRP A 183 6.25 -10.62 9.84
N LEU A 184 5.08 -10.70 9.22
CA LEU A 184 3.90 -11.40 9.69
C LEU A 184 3.91 -12.83 9.14
N ASP A 185 3.84 -13.84 10.01
CA ASP A 185 3.65 -15.24 9.60
C ASP A 185 2.58 -15.88 10.48
N PHE A 186 1.57 -16.46 9.83
CA PHE A 186 0.48 -17.13 10.52
C PHE A 186 0.86 -18.57 10.88
N PRO A 187 0.29 -19.15 11.95
CA PRO A 187 0.49 -20.55 12.29
C PRO A 187 0.13 -21.47 11.12
N ARG A 188 1.08 -22.29 10.71
CA ARG A 188 0.91 -23.28 9.63
C ARG A 188 1.90 -24.43 9.81
N ALA A 189 1.66 -25.54 9.10
CA ALA A 189 2.57 -26.69 9.12
C ALA A 189 4.04 -26.31 8.80
N GLY A 190 4.26 -25.35 7.91
CA GLY A 190 5.61 -24.90 7.52
C GLY A 190 6.38 -24.10 8.58
N ASN A 191 5.74 -23.70 9.69
CA ASN A 191 6.39 -23.04 10.83
C ASN A 191 6.06 -23.70 12.18
N ASN A 192 5.60 -24.96 12.16
CA ASN A 192 5.19 -25.74 13.34
C ASN A 192 4.09 -25.05 14.16
N ASP A 193 3.08 -24.51 13.49
CA ASP A 193 1.95 -23.79 14.10
C ASP A 193 2.40 -22.68 15.06
N SER A 194 3.49 -22.00 14.70
CA SER A 194 4.08 -20.94 15.51
C SER A 194 3.27 -19.64 15.43
N TYR A 195 3.01 -19.04 16.58
CA TYR A 195 2.42 -17.71 16.72
C TYR A 195 3.47 -16.61 16.89
N HIS A 196 4.77 -16.94 16.83
CA HIS A 196 5.84 -16.01 17.16
C HIS A 196 5.83 -14.74 16.29
N TYR A 197 5.48 -14.86 15.01
CA TYR A 197 5.39 -13.72 14.08
C TYR A 197 3.95 -13.27 13.82
N ALA A 198 2.94 -13.94 14.39
CA ALA A 198 1.54 -13.55 14.28
C ALA A 198 1.16 -12.49 15.33
N ARG A 199 1.94 -11.40 15.38
CA ARG A 199 1.82 -10.33 16.38
C ARG A 199 2.29 -8.96 15.85
N ARG A 200 2.01 -7.93 16.65
CA ARG A 200 2.55 -6.57 16.48
C ARG A 200 3.25 -6.11 17.75
N LEU A 201 4.40 -5.45 17.57
CA LEU A 201 5.26 -4.96 18.64
C LEU A 201 5.00 -3.48 18.92
N PHE A 202 3.77 -3.16 19.34
CA PHE A 202 3.35 -1.78 19.59
C PHE A 202 4.12 -1.07 20.71
N TYR A 203 4.86 -1.82 21.55
CA TYR A 203 5.76 -1.23 22.54
C TYR A 203 7.00 -0.55 21.91
N LEU A 204 7.37 -0.89 20.66
CA LEU A 204 8.56 -0.35 20.00
C LEU A 204 8.51 1.17 19.80
N PRO A 205 7.42 1.77 19.26
CA PRO A 205 7.30 3.23 19.19
C PRO A 205 7.06 3.91 20.54
N GLU A 206 6.61 3.18 21.56
CA GLU A 206 6.42 3.71 22.93
C GLU A 206 7.72 3.80 23.74
N ASP A 207 8.73 3.02 23.37
CA ASP A 207 10.03 3.02 24.05
C ASP A 207 10.88 4.23 23.63
N ASP A 208 11.07 5.16 24.56
CA ASP A 208 11.87 6.36 24.36
C ASP A 208 13.35 6.10 24.07
N THR A 209 13.84 4.89 24.34
CA THR A 209 15.21 4.48 24.03
C THR A 209 15.36 3.94 22.60
N LEU A 210 14.26 3.84 21.83
CA LEU A 210 14.26 3.35 20.45
C LEU A 210 13.90 4.44 19.43
N ARG A 211 14.30 4.20 18.17
CA ARG A 211 14.15 5.13 17.05
C ARG A 211 12.82 4.98 16.29
N TYR A 212 12.05 3.92 16.55
CA TYR A 212 10.72 3.70 15.94
C TYR A 212 9.75 4.86 16.23
N LYS A 213 9.88 5.48 17.41
CA LYS A 213 9.10 6.66 17.80
C LYS A 213 9.23 7.84 16.83
N TYR A 214 10.36 7.97 16.14
CA TYR A 214 10.56 9.04 15.14
C TYR A 214 9.76 8.80 13.86
N LEU A 215 9.60 7.54 13.45
CA LEU A 215 8.76 7.17 12.32
C LEU A 215 7.28 7.33 12.68
N ASN A 216 6.89 6.88 13.88
CA ASN A 216 5.53 7.02 14.40
C ASN A 216 5.10 8.49 14.53
N ALA A 217 5.93 9.33 15.15
CA ALA A 217 5.65 10.75 15.31
C ALA A 217 5.59 11.49 13.97
N TRP A 218 6.41 11.07 13.00
CA TRP A 218 6.31 11.59 11.64
C TRP A 218 5.00 11.20 10.97
N ASP A 219 4.57 9.94 11.10
CA ASP A 219 3.30 9.50 10.51
C ASP A 219 2.11 10.25 11.10
N GLN A 220 2.10 10.43 12.43
CA GLN A 220 1.09 11.25 13.10
C GLN A 220 1.08 12.69 12.55
N ALA A 221 2.25 13.30 12.41
CA ALA A 221 2.38 14.66 11.88
C ALA A 221 1.97 14.74 10.39
N MET A 222 2.26 13.72 9.59
CA MET A 222 1.88 13.65 8.19
C MET A 222 0.35 13.64 8.04
N ASN A 223 -0.34 12.79 8.81
CA ASN A 223 -1.81 12.73 8.79
C ASN A 223 -2.45 14.03 9.31
N ALA A 224 -1.90 14.60 10.40
CA ALA A 224 -2.39 15.86 10.97
C ALA A 224 -2.19 17.09 10.07
N CYS A 225 -1.36 16.99 9.02
CA CYS A 225 -1.20 18.06 8.02
C CYS A 225 -2.25 18.03 6.91
N GLU A 226 -3.03 16.96 6.79
CA GLU A 226 -4.13 16.87 5.82
C GLU A 226 -5.41 17.51 6.37
N GLU A 227 -5.70 17.24 7.66
CA GLU A 227 -6.84 17.80 8.41
C GLU A 227 -6.85 19.34 8.46
#